data_AF-A0A1Q8ATJ6-F1
#
_entry.id   AF-A0A1Q8ATJ6-F1
#
_cell.length_a   1.000
_cell.length_b   1.000
_cell.length_c   1.000
_cell.angle_alpha   90.00
_cell.angle_beta   90.00
_cell.angle_gamma   90.00
#
_symmetry.space_group_name_H-M   'P 1'
#
loop_
_entity.id
_entity.type
_entity.pdbx_description
1 polymer ?
#
loop_
_entity_poly.entity_id
_entity_poly.type
_entity_poly.pdbx_seq_one_letter_code
_entity_poly.pdbx_strand_id
1 'polypeptide(L)'
;MEGIDGSGKGTQVELLEKALAARGHSVFRIAFPQYDSWFGRMVAQFLNGEFGPLETVDPHFTAMLYAGDRFEAKPQIEAALARGFVVLADRYIGSNLAHQTARAPREKRDAFIAWIEHLEYTLYQLPRETRVIYLHVPPQEAHALIAQKGARSYTSARRDILEASLLHLEEAASIYDHLSGRSNWVRIECFDAARKAMRSPEEISRAVSAAVEPVLSTAAPVSLRTGRVPHALLFTGPRGLGKYTLACMFAQAANCESLADDFCAACDACRRIALLANPEPLLEEGLAARGESADAATVERVPLILQTHSDVCALLPDPVRLHNPVANPMLRIGQLRAVQRAAYFQPQSRRRVFILDGADTMRWDVANVFLKILEEPPPSATLILLAASPYSLLPTIVSRCLQFHFAPLAGAEVEKILAQGSDRKPAERKLAAQLAEGSPGLALEMDVAAAQEARRQALRILERAASGQGFAQLFAETAALAKNRDTSFDAQLGVFYTLLTDLLELTAGIKNPAPRNPSLARELEALSRAVDVRWVQRAIAGIDELSAGARRNLNRQLGLDALAAQLAAGANFDPEDAETLR
;
A
#
# COMPACT_ATOMS: atom_id res chain seq x y z
N MET A 1 -15.69 15.79 -12.41
CA MET A 1 -15.23 16.30 -13.72
C MET A 1 -15.99 17.58 -13.99
N GLU A 2 -15.27 18.67 -14.25
CA GLU A 2 -15.80 20.02 -14.35
C GLU A 2 -15.34 20.71 -15.63
N GLY A 3 -16.08 21.74 -16.04
CA GLY A 3 -15.76 22.59 -17.18
C GLY A 3 -17.00 23.06 -17.93
N ILE A 4 -16.83 24.02 -18.82
CA ILE A 4 -17.93 24.57 -19.62
C ILE A 4 -18.54 23.52 -20.55
N ASP A 5 -19.73 23.79 -21.08
CA ASP A 5 -20.35 22.90 -22.05
C ASP A 5 -19.52 22.81 -23.33
N GLY A 6 -19.51 21.64 -23.95
CA GLY A 6 -18.62 21.34 -25.08
C GLY A 6 -17.22 20.82 -24.70
N SER A 7 -16.80 20.86 -23.43
CA SER A 7 -15.44 20.45 -23.02
C SER A 7 -15.14 18.94 -23.00
N GLY A 8 -16.13 18.08 -23.24
CA GLY A 8 -15.94 16.62 -23.31
C GLY A 8 -15.98 15.87 -21.97
N LYS A 9 -16.57 16.48 -20.91
CA LYS A 9 -16.68 15.91 -19.55
C LYS A 9 -17.17 14.46 -19.52
N GLY A 10 -18.33 14.18 -20.10
CA GLY A 10 -18.92 12.83 -20.11
C GLY A 10 -18.05 11.78 -20.80
N THR A 11 -17.38 12.15 -21.90
CA THR A 11 -16.43 11.27 -22.60
C THR A 11 -15.24 10.93 -21.71
N GLN A 12 -14.67 11.93 -21.03
CA GLN A 12 -13.51 11.71 -20.16
C GLN A 12 -13.87 10.92 -18.89
N VAL A 13 -15.09 11.10 -18.34
CA VAL A 13 -15.58 10.28 -17.22
C VAL A 13 -15.72 8.82 -17.63
N GLU A 14 -16.26 8.53 -18.81
CA GLU A 14 -16.39 7.15 -19.31
C GLU A 14 -15.03 6.48 -19.58
N LEU A 15 -14.09 7.22 -20.19
CA LEU A 15 -12.73 6.71 -20.41
C LEU A 15 -12.02 6.43 -19.09
N LEU A 16 -12.18 7.32 -18.10
CA LEU A 16 -11.59 7.13 -16.78
C LEU A 16 -12.22 5.94 -16.03
N GLU A 17 -13.55 5.78 -16.10
CA GLU A 17 -14.26 4.63 -15.54
C GLU A 17 -13.70 3.31 -16.09
N LYS A 18 -13.58 3.19 -17.42
CA LYS A 18 -12.99 2.00 -18.06
C LYS A 18 -11.54 1.76 -17.64
N ALA A 19 -10.73 2.82 -17.58
CA ALA A 19 -9.34 2.73 -17.15
C ALA A 19 -9.19 2.26 -15.70
N LEU A 20 -10.05 2.75 -14.79
CA LEU A 20 -10.03 2.37 -13.39
C LEU A 20 -10.56 0.94 -13.16
N ALA A 21 -11.63 0.56 -13.85
CA ALA A 21 -12.18 -0.79 -13.81
C ALA A 21 -11.15 -1.83 -14.31
N ALA A 22 -10.41 -1.52 -15.39
CA ALA A 22 -9.33 -2.38 -15.89
C ALA A 22 -8.17 -2.55 -14.89
N ARG A 23 -8.01 -1.61 -13.96
CA ARG A 23 -7.01 -1.66 -12.88
C ARG A 23 -7.56 -2.27 -11.58
N GLY A 24 -8.79 -2.80 -11.59
CA GLY A 24 -9.41 -3.50 -10.46
C GLY A 24 -10.14 -2.61 -9.45
N HIS A 25 -10.34 -1.32 -9.75
CA HIS A 25 -11.12 -0.44 -8.88
C HIS A 25 -12.63 -0.63 -9.09
N SER A 26 -13.39 -0.66 -8.00
CA SER A 26 -14.85 -0.55 -8.05
C SER A 26 -15.25 0.91 -8.22
N VAL A 27 -15.95 1.23 -9.30
CA VAL A 27 -16.31 2.61 -9.68
C VAL A 27 -17.81 2.81 -9.63
N PHE A 28 -18.25 3.92 -9.04
CA PHE A 28 -19.64 4.38 -9.08
C PHE A 28 -19.70 5.69 -9.85
N ARG A 29 -20.32 5.67 -11.02
CA ARG A 29 -20.49 6.86 -11.86
C ARG A 29 -21.81 7.55 -11.56
N ILE A 30 -21.77 8.87 -11.45
CA ILE A 30 -22.95 9.72 -11.33
C ILE A 30 -22.79 10.96 -12.22
N ALA A 31 -23.90 11.50 -12.72
CA ALA A 31 -23.91 12.71 -13.54
C ALA A 31 -24.98 13.67 -13.05
N PHE A 32 -24.74 14.98 -13.14
CA PHE A 32 -25.73 15.97 -12.77
C PHE A 32 -26.03 16.90 -13.98
N PRO A 33 -27.29 17.31 -14.20
CA PRO A 33 -28.48 17.00 -13.40
C PRO A 33 -29.01 15.56 -13.55
N GLN A 34 -29.72 15.04 -12.54
CA GLN A 34 -30.46 13.76 -12.59
C GLN A 34 -31.89 14.00 -13.09
N TYR A 35 -32.11 14.03 -14.40
CA TYR A 35 -33.40 14.47 -14.99
C TYR A 35 -34.64 13.63 -14.61
N ASP A 36 -34.46 12.44 -14.05
CA ASP A 36 -35.56 11.62 -13.52
C ASP A 36 -35.95 11.97 -12.08
N SER A 37 -35.10 12.74 -11.37
CA SER A 37 -35.29 13.19 -10.00
C SER A 37 -36.35 14.31 -9.92
N TRP A 38 -36.80 14.68 -8.71
CA TRP A 38 -37.79 15.75 -8.59
C TRP A 38 -37.17 17.12 -8.87
N PHE A 39 -36.04 17.45 -8.25
CA PHE A 39 -35.31 18.68 -8.56
C PHE A 39 -34.73 18.69 -9.99
N GLY A 40 -34.26 17.55 -10.50
CA GLY A 40 -33.69 17.44 -11.84
C GLY A 40 -34.72 17.72 -12.95
N ARG A 41 -36.00 17.35 -12.74
CA ARG A 41 -37.10 17.78 -13.61
C ARG A 41 -37.30 19.29 -13.59
N MET A 42 -37.21 19.93 -12.42
CA MET A 42 -37.28 21.40 -12.33
C MET A 42 -36.08 22.06 -13.01
N VAL A 43 -34.88 21.48 -12.91
CA VAL A 43 -33.72 21.95 -13.68
C VAL A 43 -34.00 21.86 -15.18
N ALA A 44 -34.60 20.76 -15.68
CA ALA A 44 -34.98 20.65 -17.09
C ALA A 44 -35.97 21.75 -17.51
N GLN A 45 -36.98 22.04 -16.69
CA GLN A 45 -37.94 23.13 -16.94
C GLN A 45 -37.25 24.49 -17.04
N PHE A 46 -36.27 24.75 -16.16
CA PHE A 46 -35.44 25.95 -16.23
C PHE A 46 -34.65 26.03 -17.54
N LEU A 47 -33.97 24.96 -17.93
CA LEU A 47 -33.19 24.92 -19.18
C LEU A 47 -34.06 25.08 -20.44
N ASN A 48 -35.33 24.68 -20.36
CA ASN A 48 -36.34 24.88 -21.41
C ASN A 48 -36.99 26.27 -21.39
N GLY A 49 -36.67 27.13 -20.41
CA GLY A 49 -37.18 28.50 -20.31
C GLY A 49 -38.56 28.64 -19.68
N GLU A 50 -39.08 27.59 -19.04
CA GLU A 50 -40.43 27.60 -18.44
C GLU A 50 -40.55 28.58 -17.27
N PHE A 51 -39.43 28.94 -16.62
CA PHE A 51 -39.38 29.96 -15.56
C PHE A 51 -39.10 31.38 -16.07
N GLY A 52 -39.01 31.57 -17.40
CA GLY A 52 -38.75 32.86 -18.04
C GLY A 52 -37.33 33.01 -18.62
N PRO A 53 -37.03 34.16 -19.25
CA PRO A 53 -35.71 34.46 -19.81
C PRO A 53 -34.58 34.41 -18.76
N LEU A 54 -33.37 34.05 -19.19
CA LEU A 54 -32.21 33.81 -18.32
C LEU A 54 -31.89 35.01 -17.41
N GLU A 55 -32.08 36.22 -17.92
CA GLU A 55 -31.79 37.49 -17.25
C GLU A 55 -32.79 37.81 -16.15
N THR A 56 -33.98 37.20 -16.19
CA THR A 56 -35.08 37.49 -15.26
C THR A 56 -35.15 36.51 -14.09
N VAL A 57 -34.52 35.34 -14.22
CA VAL A 57 -34.53 34.29 -13.19
C VAL A 57 -33.40 34.53 -12.19
N ASP A 58 -33.71 34.61 -10.89
CA ASP A 58 -32.70 34.83 -9.86
C ASP A 58 -31.69 33.65 -9.79
N PRO A 59 -30.36 33.92 -9.73
CA PRO A 59 -29.36 32.86 -9.68
C PRO A 59 -29.35 32.05 -8.38
N HIS A 60 -29.85 32.58 -7.25
CA HIS A 60 -30.03 31.79 -6.02
C HIS A 60 -31.10 30.73 -6.21
N PHE A 61 -32.21 31.08 -6.88
CA PHE A 61 -33.29 30.13 -7.14
C PHE A 61 -32.79 28.93 -7.94
N THR A 62 -32.09 29.18 -9.05
CA THR A 62 -31.52 28.12 -9.87
C THR A 62 -30.41 27.36 -9.15
N ALA A 63 -29.56 28.04 -8.37
CA ALA A 63 -28.55 27.38 -7.56
C ALA A 63 -29.15 26.40 -6.54
N MET A 64 -30.30 26.72 -5.94
CA MET A 64 -31.04 25.81 -5.05
C MET A 64 -31.60 24.60 -5.80
N LEU A 65 -32.06 24.75 -7.05
CA LEU A 65 -32.53 23.61 -7.84
C LEU A 65 -31.40 22.61 -8.11
N TYR A 66 -30.23 23.09 -8.54
CA TYR A 66 -29.05 22.24 -8.76
C TYR A 66 -28.53 21.62 -7.44
N ALA A 67 -28.55 22.37 -6.34
CA ALA A 67 -28.15 21.87 -5.02
C ALA A 67 -29.13 20.80 -4.52
N GLY A 68 -30.44 21.01 -4.71
CA GLY A 68 -31.49 20.06 -4.37
C GLY A 68 -31.39 18.76 -5.14
N ASP A 69 -31.05 18.82 -6.43
CA ASP A 69 -30.82 17.64 -7.27
C ASP A 69 -29.65 16.77 -6.73
N ARG A 70 -28.56 17.41 -6.30
CA ARG A 70 -27.45 16.71 -5.62
C ARG A 70 -27.84 16.18 -4.25
N PHE A 71 -28.66 16.91 -3.51
CA PHE A 71 -29.16 16.47 -2.21
C PHE A 71 -30.03 15.21 -2.33
N GLU A 72 -30.89 15.09 -3.35
CA GLU A 72 -31.66 13.87 -3.62
C GLU A 72 -30.75 12.67 -3.92
N ALA A 73 -29.65 12.90 -4.65
CA ALA A 73 -28.68 11.85 -4.97
C ALA A 73 -27.72 11.50 -3.83
N LYS A 74 -27.64 12.33 -2.78
CA LYS A 74 -26.69 12.18 -1.65
C LYS A 74 -26.67 10.76 -1.06
N PRO A 75 -27.81 10.11 -0.74
CA PRO A 75 -27.78 8.77 -0.13
C PRO A 75 -27.09 7.72 -1.00
N GLN A 76 -27.20 7.84 -2.33
CA GLN A 76 -26.54 6.92 -3.27
C GLN A 76 -25.03 7.14 -3.30
N ILE A 77 -24.60 8.40 -3.28
CA ILE A 77 -23.19 8.78 -3.22
C ILE A 77 -22.57 8.27 -1.90
N GLU A 78 -23.23 8.50 -0.76
CA GLU A 78 -22.76 8.05 0.54
C GLU A 78 -22.70 6.52 0.64
N ALA A 79 -23.70 5.82 0.11
CA ALA A 79 -23.71 4.35 0.07
C ALA A 79 -22.57 3.79 -0.79
N ALA A 80 -22.27 4.42 -1.94
CA ALA A 80 -21.16 4.03 -2.79
C ALA A 80 -19.81 4.24 -2.08
N LEU A 81 -19.60 5.43 -1.48
CA LEU A 81 -18.40 5.74 -0.71
C LEU A 81 -18.22 4.78 0.48
N ALA A 82 -19.28 4.46 1.20
CA ALA A 82 -19.25 3.53 2.33
C ALA A 82 -18.85 2.10 1.93
N ARG A 83 -19.13 1.71 0.68
CA ARG A 83 -18.72 0.42 0.10
C ARG A 83 -17.32 0.45 -0.51
N GLY A 84 -16.60 1.57 -0.40
CA GLY A 84 -15.25 1.74 -0.96
C GLY A 84 -15.21 1.97 -2.47
N PHE A 85 -16.33 2.39 -3.09
CA PHE A 85 -16.34 2.71 -4.51
C PHE A 85 -15.65 4.06 -4.77
N VAL A 86 -14.91 4.14 -5.87
CA VAL A 86 -14.46 5.42 -6.43
C VAL A 86 -15.67 6.10 -7.07
N VAL A 87 -16.10 7.23 -6.51
CA VAL A 87 -17.21 7.99 -7.07
C VAL A 87 -16.71 8.96 -8.14
N LEU A 88 -17.16 8.77 -9.38
CA LEU A 88 -16.88 9.67 -10.51
C LEU A 88 -18.13 10.49 -10.83
N ALA A 89 -18.07 11.80 -10.57
CA ALA A 89 -19.15 12.73 -10.91
C ALA A 89 -18.86 13.46 -12.23
N ASP A 90 -19.76 13.35 -13.21
CA ASP A 90 -19.83 14.23 -14.38
C ASP A 90 -20.70 15.46 -14.05
N ARG A 91 -20.03 16.60 -13.81
CA ARG A 91 -20.56 17.79 -13.13
C ARG A 91 -20.94 17.52 -11.68
N TYR A 92 -20.55 18.40 -10.76
CA TYR A 92 -20.95 18.32 -9.35
C TYR A 92 -21.13 19.75 -8.80
N ILE A 93 -20.59 20.06 -7.62
CA ILE A 93 -20.76 21.38 -6.99
C ILE A 93 -20.02 22.47 -7.78
N GLY A 94 -18.85 22.15 -8.35
CA GLY A 94 -18.08 23.07 -9.19
C GLY A 94 -18.88 23.66 -10.36
N SER A 95 -19.79 22.87 -10.94
CA SER A 95 -20.68 23.33 -12.02
C SER A 95 -21.69 24.36 -11.54
N ASN A 96 -22.22 24.20 -10.33
CA ASN A 96 -23.15 25.17 -9.75
C ASN A 96 -22.42 26.47 -9.41
N LEU A 97 -21.24 26.35 -8.79
CA LEU A 97 -20.37 27.48 -8.50
C LEU A 97 -20.04 28.27 -9.76
N ALA A 98 -19.64 27.61 -10.86
CA ALA A 98 -19.27 28.31 -12.08
C ALA A 98 -20.47 28.96 -12.78
N HIS A 99 -21.50 28.17 -13.11
CA HIS A 99 -22.58 28.66 -13.96
C HIS A 99 -23.53 29.63 -13.24
N GLN A 100 -23.76 29.47 -11.93
CA GLN A 100 -24.66 30.40 -11.23
C GLN A 100 -23.95 31.68 -10.82
N THR A 101 -22.68 31.60 -10.41
CA THR A 101 -21.88 32.81 -10.09
C THR A 101 -21.61 33.66 -11.32
N ALA A 102 -21.50 33.06 -12.51
CA ALA A 102 -21.37 33.81 -13.76
C ALA A 102 -22.53 34.79 -13.99
N ARG A 103 -23.72 34.47 -13.49
CA ARG A 103 -24.95 35.27 -13.58
C ARG A 103 -25.09 36.31 -12.45
N ALA A 104 -24.23 36.24 -11.42
CA ALA A 104 -24.22 37.19 -10.33
C ALA A 104 -23.37 38.44 -10.66
N PRO A 105 -23.73 39.63 -10.14
CA PRO A 105 -22.93 40.85 -10.29
C PRO A 105 -21.48 40.63 -9.81
N ARG A 106 -20.50 41.18 -10.53
CA ARG A 106 -19.07 40.89 -10.32
C ARG A 106 -18.62 41.16 -8.88
N GLU A 107 -19.11 42.24 -8.28
CA GLU A 107 -18.82 42.66 -6.92
C GLU A 107 -19.43 41.74 -5.83
N LYS A 108 -20.36 40.85 -6.18
CA LYS A 108 -21.01 39.91 -5.24
C LYS A 108 -20.58 38.45 -5.42
N ARG A 109 -19.71 38.16 -6.39
CA ARG A 109 -19.37 36.78 -6.78
C ARG A 109 -18.76 35.96 -5.65
N ASP A 110 -17.83 36.53 -4.89
CA ASP A 110 -17.18 35.82 -3.77
C ASP A 110 -18.19 35.47 -2.66
N ALA A 111 -19.08 36.42 -2.35
CA ALA A 111 -20.16 36.21 -1.37
C ALA A 111 -21.15 35.13 -1.86
N PHE A 112 -21.43 35.11 -3.16
CA PHE A 112 -22.33 34.12 -3.77
C PHE A 112 -21.71 32.71 -3.82
N ILE A 113 -20.40 32.60 -4.12
CA ILE A 113 -19.64 31.34 -4.01
C ILE A 113 -19.73 30.82 -2.57
N ALA A 114 -19.42 31.66 -1.58
CA ALA A 114 -19.48 31.28 -0.17
C ALA A 114 -20.89 30.84 0.26
N TRP A 115 -21.93 31.47 -0.30
CA TRP A 115 -23.32 31.10 -0.06
C TRP A 115 -23.67 29.71 -0.62
N ILE A 116 -23.29 29.41 -1.88
CA ILE A 116 -23.50 28.07 -2.46
C ILE A 116 -22.73 27.01 -1.66
N GLU A 117 -21.47 27.29 -1.30
CA GLU A 117 -20.68 26.36 -0.50
C GLU A 117 -21.28 26.09 0.88
N HIS A 118 -21.84 27.12 1.53
CA HIS A 118 -22.54 26.96 2.78
C HIS A 118 -23.79 26.09 2.60
N LEU A 119 -24.59 26.33 1.56
CA LEU A 119 -25.77 25.52 1.26
C LEU A 119 -25.39 24.05 1.02
N GLU A 120 -24.43 23.79 0.14
CA GLU A 120 -24.14 22.43 -0.32
C GLU A 120 -23.24 21.63 0.65
N TYR A 121 -22.17 22.24 1.16
CA TYR A 121 -21.23 21.53 2.05
C TYR A 121 -21.63 21.61 3.53
N THR A 122 -22.30 22.67 3.99
CA THR A 122 -22.61 22.85 5.42
C THR A 122 -24.04 22.42 5.74
N LEU A 123 -25.04 22.93 5.01
CA LEU A 123 -26.44 22.60 5.28
C LEU A 123 -26.82 21.22 4.74
N TYR A 124 -26.58 20.97 3.45
CA TYR A 124 -26.89 19.67 2.83
C TYR A 124 -25.86 18.59 3.16
N GLN A 125 -24.68 18.99 3.64
CA GLN A 125 -23.58 18.11 4.01
C GLN A 125 -23.23 17.14 2.88
N LEU A 126 -23.16 17.65 1.65
CA LEU A 126 -22.75 16.87 0.50
C LEU A 126 -21.27 16.46 0.65
N PRO A 127 -20.90 15.22 0.27
CA PRO A 127 -19.52 14.77 0.33
C PRO A 127 -18.58 15.69 -0.47
N ARG A 128 -17.46 16.07 0.15
CA ARG A 128 -16.42 16.92 -0.46
C ARG A 128 -15.53 16.13 -1.42
N GLU A 129 -15.29 16.71 -2.57
CA GLU A 129 -14.47 16.16 -3.64
C GLU A 129 -12.99 16.09 -3.24
N THR A 130 -12.41 14.89 -3.31
CA THR A 130 -10.97 14.70 -3.09
C THR A 130 -10.14 15.33 -4.22
N ARG A 131 -10.69 15.33 -5.44
CA ARG A 131 -10.03 15.89 -6.63
C ARG A 131 -11.06 16.40 -7.63
N VAL A 132 -10.86 17.62 -8.13
CA VAL A 132 -11.65 18.22 -9.19
C VAL A 132 -10.79 18.34 -10.44
N ILE A 133 -11.18 17.66 -11.51
CA ILE A 133 -10.53 17.79 -12.81
C ILE A 133 -11.32 18.79 -13.65
N TYR A 134 -10.69 19.90 -13.99
CA TYR A 134 -11.26 20.95 -14.83
C TYR A 134 -10.74 20.82 -16.26
N LEU A 135 -11.63 20.47 -17.18
CA LEU A 135 -11.34 20.41 -18.61
C LEU A 135 -11.48 21.81 -19.22
N HIS A 136 -10.35 22.49 -19.38
CA HIS A 136 -10.31 23.84 -19.94
C HIS A 136 -10.35 23.78 -21.48
N VAL A 137 -11.32 24.50 -22.06
CA VAL A 137 -11.48 24.72 -23.50
C VAL A 137 -11.82 26.20 -23.70
N PRO A 138 -11.22 26.89 -24.69
CA PRO A 138 -11.60 28.25 -25.04
C PRO A 138 -13.11 28.35 -25.34
N PRO A 139 -13.84 29.33 -24.78
CA PRO A 139 -15.29 29.43 -24.95
C PRO A 139 -15.78 29.46 -26.40
N GLN A 140 -15.01 30.10 -27.30
CA GLN A 140 -15.36 30.20 -28.72
C GLN A 140 -15.31 28.83 -29.41
N GLU A 141 -14.30 28.02 -29.09
CA GLU A 141 -14.15 26.65 -29.62
C GLU A 141 -15.22 25.72 -29.04
N ALA A 142 -15.50 25.84 -27.73
CA ALA A 142 -16.56 25.10 -27.07
C ALA A 142 -17.94 25.41 -27.68
N HIS A 143 -18.23 26.68 -27.96
CA HIS A 143 -19.47 27.11 -28.62
C HIS A 143 -19.61 26.55 -30.04
N ALA A 144 -18.52 26.52 -30.82
CA ALA A 144 -18.50 25.92 -32.15
C ALA A 144 -18.78 24.41 -32.12
N LEU A 145 -18.23 23.70 -31.12
CA LEU A 145 -18.45 22.26 -30.93
C LEU A 145 -19.88 21.94 -30.48
N ILE A 146 -20.49 22.80 -29.65
CA ILE A 146 -21.91 22.65 -29.26
C ILE A 146 -22.81 22.81 -30.47
N ALA A 147 -22.50 23.73 -31.38
CA ALA A 147 -23.29 23.96 -32.60
C ALA A 147 -23.31 22.75 -33.56
N GLN A 148 -22.35 21.83 -33.45
CA GLN A 148 -22.26 20.60 -34.24
C GLN A 148 -23.01 19.41 -33.62
N LYS A 149 -23.47 19.52 -32.36
CA LYS A 149 -24.21 18.45 -31.66
C LYS A 149 -25.71 18.51 -31.97
N GLY A 150 -26.33 17.33 -32.13
CA GLY A 150 -27.78 17.19 -32.31
C GLY A 150 -28.61 17.53 -31.06
N ALA A 151 -29.94 17.42 -31.16
CA ALA A 151 -30.86 17.64 -30.05
C ALA A 151 -30.56 16.70 -28.86
N ARG A 152 -30.65 17.21 -27.63
CA ARG A 152 -30.41 16.44 -26.40
C ARG A 152 -31.62 15.59 -26.02
N SER A 153 -31.41 14.54 -25.24
CA SER A 153 -32.47 13.61 -24.80
C SER A 153 -33.55 14.25 -23.91
N TYR A 154 -33.26 15.41 -23.30
CA TYR A 154 -34.14 16.07 -22.33
C TYR A 154 -34.73 17.42 -22.83
N THR A 155 -34.44 17.85 -24.07
CA THR A 155 -34.95 19.11 -24.63
C THR A 155 -35.59 18.89 -26.00
N SER A 156 -36.79 19.46 -26.21
CA SER A 156 -37.42 19.57 -27.54
C SER A 156 -36.84 20.72 -28.38
N ALA A 157 -36.16 21.68 -27.73
CA ALA A 157 -35.46 22.78 -28.37
C ALA A 157 -34.06 22.37 -28.85
N ARG A 158 -33.64 22.95 -29.99
CA ARG A 158 -32.33 22.70 -30.63
C ARG A 158 -31.13 23.18 -29.81
N ARG A 159 -31.34 24.04 -28.79
CA ARG A 159 -30.32 24.60 -27.88
C ARG A 159 -30.93 24.88 -26.49
N ASP A 160 -30.13 24.61 -25.46
CA ASP A 160 -30.34 25.04 -24.06
C ASP A 160 -30.06 26.56 -23.94
N ILE A 161 -30.81 27.27 -23.09
CA ILE A 161 -30.71 28.73 -22.89
C ILE A 161 -29.30 29.18 -22.42
N LEU A 162 -28.62 28.38 -21.60
CA LEU A 162 -27.26 28.65 -21.13
C LEU A 162 -26.23 28.45 -22.25
N GLU A 163 -26.42 27.42 -23.07
CA GLU A 163 -25.47 27.04 -24.12
C GLU A 163 -25.56 27.91 -25.37
N ALA A 164 -26.71 28.56 -25.56
CA ALA A 164 -26.93 29.52 -26.64
C ALA A 164 -26.15 30.84 -26.44
N SER A 165 -25.73 31.16 -25.21
CA SER A 165 -25.07 32.43 -24.88
C SER A 165 -23.55 32.28 -24.78
N LEU A 166 -22.82 32.83 -25.77
CA LEU A 166 -21.36 32.89 -25.74
C LEU A 166 -20.85 33.71 -24.54
N LEU A 167 -21.52 34.82 -24.22
CA LEU A 167 -21.18 35.66 -23.07
C LEU A 167 -21.27 34.88 -21.75
N HIS A 168 -22.28 34.02 -21.59
CA HIS A 168 -22.40 33.16 -20.41
C HIS A 168 -21.29 32.12 -20.33
N LEU A 169 -20.91 31.50 -21.46
CA LEU A 169 -19.80 30.55 -21.50
C LEU A 169 -18.46 31.22 -21.15
N GLU A 170 -18.22 32.44 -21.61
CA GLU A 170 -17.03 33.23 -21.26
C GLU A 170 -16.99 33.57 -19.77
N GLU A 171 -18.10 34.04 -19.21
CA GLU A 171 -18.19 34.34 -17.78
C GLU A 171 -18.05 33.07 -16.91
N ALA A 172 -18.68 31.96 -17.29
CA ALA A 172 -18.55 30.68 -16.58
C ALA A 172 -17.11 30.13 -16.64
N ALA A 173 -16.44 30.24 -17.79
CA ALA A 173 -15.03 29.87 -17.91
C ALA A 173 -14.14 30.73 -17.00
N SER A 174 -14.41 32.04 -16.89
CA SER A 174 -13.70 32.93 -15.96
C SER A 174 -13.88 32.51 -14.50
N ILE A 175 -15.08 32.07 -14.09
CA ILE A 175 -15.29 31.54 -12.73
C ILE A 175 -14.56 30.21 -12.54
N TYR A 176 -14.60 29.30 -13.52
CA TYR A 176 -13.83 28.05 -13.42
C TYR A 176 -12.32 28.30 -13.30
N ASP A 177 -11.79 29.26 -14.05
CA ASP A 177 -10.38 29.66 -13.96
C ASP A 177 -10.04 30.19 -12.57
N HIS A 178 -10.91 31.02 -11.97
CA HIS A 178 -10.77 31.47 -10.59
C HIS A 178 -10.79 30.29 -9.59
N LEU A 179 -11.74 29.37 -9.72
CA LEU A 179 -11.87 28.19 -8.85
C LEU A 179 -10.69 27.22 -9.01
N SER A 180 -10.07 27.17 -10.19
CA SER A 180 -8.95 26.28 -10.51
C SER A 180 -7.67 26.55 -9.70
N GLY A 181 -7.58 27.70 -9.03
CA GLY A 181 -6.48 28.01 -8.11
C GLY A 181 -6.52 27.25 -6.77
N ARG A 182 -7.60 26.53 -6.48
CA ARG A 182 -7.75 25.73 -5.25
C ARG A 182 -6.87 24.48 -5.31
N SER A 183 -6.35 24.07 -4.16
CA SER A 183 -5.37 22.96 -4.05
C SER A 183 -5.88 21.59 -4.53
N ASN A 184 -7.19 21.35 -4.48
CA ASN A 184 -7.81 20.11 -4.96
C ASN A 184 -8.25 20.16 -6.43
N TRP A 185 -7.99 21.26 -7.16
CA TRP A 185 -8.31 21.41 -8.57
C TRP A 185 -7.09 21.14 -9.45
N VAL A 186 -7.31 20.45 -10.58
CA VAL A 186 -6.30 20.26 -11.62
C VAL A 186 -6.91 20.67 -12.95
N ARG A 187 -6.32 21.72 -13.54
CA ARG A 187 -6.67 22.23 -14.86
C ARG A 187 -5.97 21.39 -15.93
N ILE A 188 -6.75 20.90 -16.89
CA ILE A 188 -6.26 20.17 -18.06
C ILE A 188 -6.63 20.95 -19.31
N GLU A 189 -5.61 21.44 -20.01
CA GLU A 189 -5.76 22.08 -21.31
C GLU A 189 -6.19 21.07 -22.35
N CYS A 190 -7.42 21.21 -22.87
CA CYS A 190 -7.98 20.31 -23.88
C CYS A 190 -7.80 20.83 -25.31
N PHE A 191 -7.49 22.12 -25.48
CA PHE A 191 -7.21 22.75 -26.76
C PHE A 191 -5.70 22.97 -26.93
N ASP A 192 -5.16 22.58 -28.08
CA ASP A 192 -3.78 22.83 -28.46
C ASP A 192 -3.69 24.11 -29.29
N ALA A 193 -3.19 25.18 -28.67
CA ALA A 193 -3.05 26.49 -29.32
C ALA A 193 -2.07 26.48 -30.50
N ALA A 194 -1.06 25.61 -30.49
CA ALA A 194 -0.09 25.52 -31.58
C ALA A 194 -0.69 24.82 -32.80
N ARG A 195 -1.51 23.78 -32.58
CA ARG A 195 -2.21 23.04 -33.64
C ARG A 195 -3.55 23.67 -34.04
N LYS A 196 -4.03 24.67 -33.28
CA LYS A 196 -5.37 25.27 -33.41
C LYS A 196 -6.46 24.21 -33.48
N ALA A 197 -6.36 23.18 -32.65
CA ALA A 197 -7.24 22.02 -32.67
C ALA A 197 -7.43 21.45 -31.26
N MET A 198 -8.55 20.76 -31.06
CA MET A 198 -8.76 19.96 -29.85
C MET A 198 -7.74 18.81 -29.79
N ARG A 199 -7.20 18.56 -28.60
CA ARG A 199 -6.42 17.35 -28.32
C ARG A 199 -7.29 16.11 -28.46
N SER A 200 -6.68 14.97 -28.78
CA SER A 200 -7.48 13.74 -28.92
C SER A 200 -8.07 13.31 -27.57
N PRO A 201 -9.22 12.61 -27.56
CA PRO A 201 -9.80 12.08 -26.33
C PRO A 201 -8.82 11.23 -25.50
N GLU A 202 -7.94 10.47 -26.16
CA GLU A 202 -6.91 9.63 -25.54
C GLU A 202 -5.76 10.45 -24.92
N GLU A 203 -5.36 11.55 -25.57
CA GLU A 203 -4.38 12.48 -25.02
C GLU A 203 -4.89 13.16 -23.74
N ILE A 204 -6.15 13.59 -23.76
CA ILE A 204 -6.81 14.18 -22.60
C ILE A 204 -6.98 13.11 -21.51
N SER A 205 -7.42 11.90 -21.87
CA SER A 205 -7.60 10.79 -20.93
C SER A 205 -6.30 10.41 -20.22
N ARG A 206 -5.16 10.39 -20.92
CA ARG A 206 -3.85 10.19 -20.28
C ARG A 206 -3.53 11.27 -19.24
N ALA A 207 -3.81 12.54 -19.55
CA ALA A 207 -3.61 13.65 -18.61
C ALA A 207 -4.56 13.56 -17.41
N VAL A 208 -5.82 13.18 -17.64
CA VAL A 208 -6.81 12.94 -16.59
C VAL A 208 -6.35 11.83 -15.66
N SER A 209 -5.94 10.68 -16.22
CA SER A 209 -5.41 9.54 -15.45
C SER A 209 -4.19 9.93 -14.62
N ALA A 210 -3.25 10.68 -15.18
CA ALA A 210 -2.08 11.18 -14.45
C ALA A 210 -2.47 12.13 -13.30
N ALA A 211 -3.51 12.95 -13.49
CA ALA A 211 -3.99 13.89 -12.48
C ALA A 211 -4.74 13.23 -11.31
N VAL A 212 -5.32 12.04 -11.53
CA VAL A 212 -6.00 11.27 -10.47
C VAL A 212 -5.08 10.24 -9.80
N GLU A 213 -4.00 9.82 -10.46
CA GLU A 213 -3.06 8.81 -9.94
C GLU A 213 -2.58 9.10 -8.50
N PRO A 214 -2.14 10.33 -8.15
CA PRO A 214 -1.66 10.61 -6.80
C PRO A 214 -2.73 10.31 -5.73
N VAL A 215 -3.99 10.58 -6.05
CA VAL A 215 -5.14 10.45 -5.14
C VAL A 215 -5.64 9.00 -5.03
N LEU A 216 -5.31 8.18 -6.04
CA LEU A 216 -5.54 6.74 -6.03
C LEU A 216 -4.39 6.01 -5.34
N SER A 217 -3.17 6.55 -5.40
CA SER A 217 -1.95 6.02 -4.76
C SER A 217 -1.78 6.42 -3.29
N THR A 218 -2.46 7.48 -2.85
CA THR A 218 -2.58 7.82 -1.42
C THR A 218 -3.51 6.82 -0.76
N ALA A 219 -2.98 5.61 -0.54
CA ALA A 219 -3.51 4.63 0.40
C ALA A 219 -3.26 5.09 1.85
N ALA A 220 -3.46 6.37 2.15
CA ALA A 220 -3.75 6.73 3.51
C ALA A 220 -5.20 6.30 3.76
N PRO A 221 -5.45 5.44 4.77
CA PRO A 221 -6.74 4.80 4.88
C PRO A 221 -7.83 5.85 5.10
N VAL A 222 -8.93 5.75 4.35
CA VAL A 222 -10.19 6.51 4.52
C VAL A 222 -10.60 6.63 6.00
N SER A 223 -10.17 5.69 6.83
CA SER A 223 -10.22 5.67 8.29
C SER A 223 -9.62 6.91 8.99
N LEU A 224 -8.49 7.47 8.53
CA LEU A 224 -7.89 8.68 9.13
C LEU A 224 -8.77 9.91 8.86
N ARG A 225 -9.27 10.05 7.62
CA ARG A 225 -10.16 11.14 7.19
C ARG A 225 -11.51 11.14 7.93
N THR A 226 -12.03 9.96 8.25
CA THR A 226 -13.32 9.78 8.93
C THR A 226 -13.21 9.67 10.45
N GLY A 227 -11.99 9.73 11.00
CA GLY A 227 -11.71 9.51 12.43
C GLY A 227 -11.92 8.07 12.90
N ARG A 228 -12.30 7.13 12.02
CA ARG A 228 -12.55 5.71 12.32
C ARG A 228 -11.29 4.87 12.10
N VAL A 229 -10.23 5.23 12.81
CA VAL A 229 -8.96 4.50 12.77
C VAL A 229 -9.07 3.21 13.61
N PRO A 230 -8.80 2.03 13.03
CA PRO A 230 -8.75 0.80 13.81
C PRO A 230 -7.72 0.91 14.94
N HIS A 231 -8.08 0.38 16.11
CA HIS A 231 -7.21 0.35 17.27
C HIS A 231 -6.04 -0.64 17.11
N ALA A 232 -6.20 -1.65 16.26
CA ALA A 232 -5.18 -2.65 15.98
C ALA A 232 -5.16 -3.03 14.50
N LEU A 233 -3.97 -2.93 13.89
CA LEU A 233 -3.66 -3.33 12.53
C LEU A 233 -2.68 -4.49 12.58
N LEU A 234 -2.87 -5.51 11.75
CA LEU A 234 -1.94 -6.62 11.61
C LEU A 234 -1.44 -6.70 10.17
N PHE A 235 -0.18 -6.39 9.95
CA PHE A 235 0.51 -6.48 8.67
C PHE A 235 1.24 -7.82 8.58
N THR A 236 0.82 -8.67 7.64
CA THR A 236 1.38 -10.00 7.44
C THR A 236 2.04 -10.13 6.08
N GLY A 237 3.05 -11.00 5.97
CA GLY A 237 3.73 -11.31 4.72
C GLY A 237 5.24 -11.45 4.91
N PRO A 238 5.97 -11.99 3.92
CA PRO A 238 7.43 -12.11 3.96
C PRO A 238 8.19 -10.83 4.35
N ARG A 239 9.44 -11.00 4.80
CA ARG A 239 10.33 -9.86 5.14
C ARG A 239 10.70 -9.09 3.87
N GLY A 240 10.86 -7.77 4.00
CA GLY A 240 11.25 -6.87 2.91
C GLY A 240 10.13 -6.41 1.96
N LEU A 241 8.86 -6.75 2.23
CA LEU A 241 7.71 -6.24 1.45
C LEU A 241 7.24 -4.82 1.82
N GLY A 242 7.97 -4.10 2.68
CA GLY A 242 7.61 -2.73 3.08
C GLY A 242 6.57 -2.61 4.21
N LYS A 243 6.31 -3.68 4.97
CA LYS A 243 5.38 -3.65 6.13
C LYS A 243 5.75 -2.55 7.14
N TYR A 244 7.02 -2.49 7.52
CA TYR A 244 7.55 -1.51 8.47
C TYR A 244 7.53 -0.10 7.89
N THR A 245 7.92 0.05 6.63
CA THR A 245 7.80 1.31 5.88
C THR A 245 6.37 1.86 5.90
N LEU A 246 5.37 1.04 5.58
CA LEU A 246 3.97 1.46 5.63
C LEU A 246 3.52 1.82 7.05
N ALA A 247 3.97 1.10 8.06
CA ALA A 247 3.66 1.41 9.46
C ALA A 247 4.21 2.78 9.87
N CYS A 248 5.44 3.12 9.46
CA CYS A 248 6.03 4.43 9.66
C CYS A 248 5.26 5.53 8.91
N MET A 249 4.91 5.31 7.64
CA MET A 249 4.12 6.25 6.84
C MET A 249 2.73 6.49 7.46
N PHE A 250 2.08 5.44 7.95
CA PHE A 250 0.83 5.56 8.69
C PHE A 250 1.02 6.42 9.95
N ALA A 251 2.09 6.21 10.71
CA ALA A 251 2.38 7.01 11.90
C ALA A 251 2.61 8.49 11.56
N GLN A 252 3.28 8.77 10.44
CA GLN A 252 3.44 10.13 9.90
C GLN A 252 2.09 10.73 9.55
N ALA A 253 1.22 10.01 8.82
CA ALA A 253 -0.09 10.50 8.41
C ALA A 253 -1.00 10.77 9.62
N ALA A 254 -0.98 9.87 10.61
CA ALA A 254 -1.76 9.97 11.83
C ALA A 254 -1.38 11.19 12.70
N ASN A 255 -0.15 11.68 12.59
CA ASN A 255 0.37 12.78 13.41
C ASN A 255 0.85 13.98 12.58
N CYS A 256 0.53 14.03 11.28
CA CYS A 256 0.92 15.14 10.43
C CYS A 256 0.23 16.43 10.89
N GLU A 257 0.99 17.52 11.03
CA GLU A 257 0.44 18.82 11.41
C GLU A 257 -0.29 19.49 10.25
N SER A 258 0.17 19.25 9.02
CA SER A 258 -0.28 19.96 7.82
C SER A 258 -1.44 19.28 7.09
N LEU A 259 -1.49 17.95 7.11
CA LEU A 259 -2.49 17.15 6.39
C LEU A 259 -3.34 16.35 7.39
N ALA A 260 -4.60 16.10 7.06
CA ALA A 260 -5.55 15.42 7.93
C ALA A 260 -5.59 13.90 7.69
N ASP A 261 -5.35 13.50 6.45
CA ASP A 261 -5.50 12.15 5.95
C ASP A 261 -4.29 11.68 5.15
N ASP A 262 -3.15 12.37 5.24
CA ASP A 262 -1.88 11.97 4.62
C ASP A 262 -0.72 12.63 5.40
N PHE A 263 0.52 12.51 4.94
CA PHE A 263 1.68 13.15 5.55
C PHE A 263 2.43 14.06 4.58
N CYS A 264 2.77 15.27 5.04
CA CYS A 264 3.45 16.27 4.21
C CYS A 264 4.96 16.04 4.07
N ALA A 265 5.53 15.11 4.84
CA ALA A 265 6.98 14.86 4.98
C ALA A 265 7.83 16.06 5.44
N ALA A 266 7.23 17.24 5.65
CA ALA A 266 7.94 18.49 5.92
C ALA A 266 7.70 19.08 7.32
N CYS A 267 6.58 18.78 7.99
CA CYS A 267 6.33 19.29 9.35
C CYS A 267 7.24 18.61 10.40
N ASP A 268 7.32 19.16 11.61
CA ASP A 268 8.21 18.63 12.64
C ASP A 268 7.89 17.19 13.00
N ALA A 269 6.62 16.89 13.26
CA ALA A 269 6.15 15.53 13.51
C ALA A 269 6.55 14.55 12.39
N CYS A 270 6.32 14.93 11.12
CA CYS A 270 6.66 14.09 9.97
C CYS A 270 8.16 13.81 9.87
N ARG A 271 9.02 14.83 10.07
CA ARG A 271 10.49 14.66 10.03
C ARG A 271 10.99 13.79 11.17
N ARG A 272 10.49 13.99 12.39
CA ARG A 272 10.87 13.19 13.55
C ARG A 272 10.46 11.73 13.38
N ILE A 273 9.24 11.47 12.94
CA ILE A 273 8.75 10.10 12.71
C ILE A 273 9.51 9.44 11.54
N ALA A 274 9.89 10.18 10.50
CA ALA A 274 10.68 9.65 9.37
C ALA A 274 12.01 9.01 9.79
N LEU A 275 12.61 9.45 10.90
CA LEU A 275 13.82 8.84 11.46
C LEU A 275 13.64 7.35 11.80
N LEU A 276 12.41 6.90 12.10
CA LEU A 276 12.13 5.49 12.37
C LEU A 276 12.29 4.61 11.13
N ALA A 277 12.26 5.16 9.91
CA ALA A 277 12.41 4.39 8.67
C ALA A 277 13.80 3.77 8.50
N ASN A 278 14.81 4.30 9.21
CA ASN A 278 16.17 3.77 9.29
C ASN A 278 16.51 3.54 10.79
N PRO A 279 16.06 2.43 11.38
CA PRO A 279 16.10 2.22 12.83
C PRO A 279 17.50 1.94 13.40
N GLU A 280 18.50 1.61 12.56
CA GLU A 280 19.84 1.18 12.97
C GLU A 280 20.53 2.17 13.92
N PRO A 281 20.61 3.49 13.63
CA PRO A 281 21.25 4.44 14.55
C PRO A 281 20.54 4.53 15.90
N LEU A 282 19.21 4.38 15.90
CA LEU A 282 18.40 4.42 17.13
C LEU A 282 18.57 3.14 17.96
N LEU A 283 18.74 2.00 17.30
CA LEU A 283 19.08 0.73 17.94
C LEU A 283 20.44 0.82 18.63
N GLU A 284 21.46 1.35 17.94
CA GLU A 284 22.79 1.56 18.49
C GLU A 284 22.77 2.48 19.72
N GLU A 285 22.10 3.63 19.62
CA GLU A 285 21.93 4.57 20.73
C GLU A 285 21.23 3.91 21.93
N GLY A 286 20.12 3.20 21.69
CA GLY A 286 19.36 2.55 22.75
C GLY A 286 20.12 1.42 23.45
N LEU A 287 20.91 0.64 22.70
CA LEU A 287 21.74 -0.42 23.25
C LEU A 287 22.97 0.15 23.99
N ALA A 288 23.57 1.23 23.49
CA ALA A 288 24.65 1.93 24.17
C ALA A 288 24.20 2.50 25.52
N ALA A 289 22.99 3.08 25.57
CA ALA A 289 22.39 3.60 26.81
C ALA A 289 22.12 2.49 27.84
N ARG A 290 21.82 1.27 27.38
CA ARG A 290 21.62 0.09 28.25
C ARG A 290 22.95 -0.50 28.76
N GLY A 291 24.00 -0.45 27.94
CA GLY A 291 25.33 -1.00 28.23
C GLY A 291 25.52 -2.47 27.80
N GLU A 292 26.77 -2.84 27.51
CA GLU A 292 27.19 -4.13 26.89
C GLU A 292 26.94 -5.41 27.73
N SER A 293 26.79 -5.26 29.04
CA SER A 293 26.69 -6.37 30.01
C SER A 293 25.28 -6.56 30.57
N ALA A 294 24.25 -6.04 29.88
CA ALA A 294 22.88 -6.06 30.36
C ALA A 294 22.41 -7.48 30.73
N ASP A 295 22.19 -7.72 32.01
CA ASP A 295 21.53 -8.92 32.51
C ASP A 295 20.01 -8.86 32.24
N ALA A 296 19.31 -9.97 32.51
CA ALA A 296 17.86 -10.04 32.26
C ALA A 296 17.08 -8.95 33.02
N ALA A 297 17.51 -8.60 34.23
CA ALA A 297 16.90 -7.56 35.04
C ALA A 297 17.08 -6.16 34.41
N THR A 298 18.27 -5.88 33.86
CA THR A 298 18.59 -4.63 33.17
C THR A 298 17.79 -4.50 31.88
N VAL A 299 17.69 -5.57 31.08
CA VAL A 299 16.89 -5.60 29.84
C VAL A 299 15.41 -5.31 30.13
N GLU A 300 14.88 -5.79 31.26
CA GLU A 300 13.49 -5.50 31.64
C GLU A 300 13.28 -4.08 32.17
N ARG A 301 14.24 -3.54 32.94
CA ARG A 301 14.16 -2.17 33.49
C ARG A 301 14.41 -1.08 32.43
N VAL A 302 15.28 -1.36 31.47
CA VAL A 302 15.67 -0.44 30.38
C VAL A 302 15.32 -1.09 29.04
N PRO A 303 14.01 -1.17 28.70
CA PRO A 303 13.57 -1.78 27.45
C PRO A 303 14.02 -0.97 26.24
N LEU A 304 14.36 -1.66 25.15
CA LEU A 304 14.78 -1.05 23.89
C LEU A 304 13.52 -0.57 23.16
N ILE A 305 13.31 0.74 23.14
CA ILE A 305 12.13 1.35 22.51
C ILE A 305 12.63 2.49 21.65
N LEU A 306 12.35 2.43 20.35
CA LEU A 306 12.73 3.49 19.44
C LEU A 306 11.63 4.55 19.47
N GLN A 307 11.94 5.73 20.00
CA GLN A 307 10.98 6.81 20.15
C GLN A 307 11.57 8.13 19.68
N THR A 308 11.23 8.52 18.46
CA THR A 308 11.68 9.79 17.86
C THR A 308 10.61 10.89 17.99
N HIS A 309 9.35 10.52 18.26
CA HIS A 309 8.21 11.41 18.47
C HIS A 309 7.49 11.04 19.77
N SER A 310 6.89 12.02 20.47
CA SER A 310 6.25 11.80 21.78
C SER A 310 5.13 10.77 21.73
N ASP A 311 4.38 10.73 20.63
CA ASP A 311 3.25 9.81 20.41
C ASP A 311 3.52 8.64 19.48
N VAL A 312 4.75 8.44 19.02
CA VAL A 312 5.07 7.30 18.15
C VAL A 312 6.26 6.54 18.71
N CYS A 313 6.09 5.24 18.93
CA CYS A 313 7.21 4.38 19.26
C CYS A 313 7.20 3.08 18.45
N ALA A 314 8.39 2.62 18.10
CA ALA A 314 8.62 1.35 17.44
C ALA A 314 9.35 0.38 18.39
N LEU A 315 8.84 -0.84 18.43
CA LEU A 315 9.42 -1.97 19.12
C LEU A 315 10.02 -2.88 18.05
N LEU A 316 11.31 -3.18 18.20
CA LEU A 316 12.02 -4.15 17.36
C LEU A 316 12.46 -5.33 18.23
N PRO A 317 12.64 -6.53 17.65
CA PRO A 317 13.14 -7.68 18.38
C PRO A 317 14.48 -7.38 19.05
N ASP A 318 14.56 -7.56 20.37
CA ASP A 318 15.69 -7.08 21.17
C ASP A 318 16.92 -8.01 21.03
N PRO A 319 18.05 -7.52 20.49
CA PRO A 319 19.26 -8.31 20.32
C PRO A 319 20.06 -8.47 21.62
N VAL A 320 19.61 -7.87 22.72
CA VAL A 320 20.22 -7.82 24.06
C VAL A 320 21.50 -7.00 24.12
N ARG A 321 22.44 -7.19 23.19
CA ARG A 321 23.76 -6.56 23.15
C ARG A 321 24.07 -6.04 21.75
N LEU A 322 24.90 -5.01 21.67
CA LEU A 322 25.30 -4.39 20.41
C LEU A 322 26.40 -5.21 19.71
N HIS A 323 27.51 -5.49 20.39
CA HIS A 323 28.67 -6.14 19.75
C HIS A 323 28.61 -7.67 19.66
N ASN A 324 27.65 -8.29 20.36
CA ASN A 324 27.44 -9.74 20.29
C ASN A 324 25.95 -10.07 20.46
N PRO A 325 25.13 -9.78 19.43
CA PRO A 325 23.69 -9.93 19.51
C PRO A 325 23.31 -11.40 19.68
N VAL A 326 22.17 -11.65 20.33
CA VAL A 326 21.61 -13.00 20.37
C VAL A 326 21.24 -13.46 18.96
N ALA A 327 21.42 -14.74 18.69
CA ALA A 327 21.13 -15.33 17.38
C ALA A 327 19.69 -15.11 16.92
N ASN A 328 18.73 -15.15 17.87
CA ASN A 328 17.31 -14.97 17.63
C ASN A 328 16.78 -13.84 18.52
N PRO A 329 16.88 -12.57 18.06
CA PRO A 329 16.29 -11.44 18.76
C PRO A 329 14.78 -11.62 18.90
N MET A 330 14.22 -11.14 20.01
CA MET A 330 12.80 -11.30 20.31
C MET A 330 12.24 -10.09 21.04
N LEU A 331 10.97 -9.80 20.82
CA LEU A 331 10.24 -8.81 21.61
C LEU A 331 10.13 -9.26 23.07
N ARG A 332 10.64 -8.43 23.99
CA ARG A 332 10.76 -8.73 25.43
C ARG A 332 9.60 -8.18 26.23
N ILE A 333 9.25 -8.83 27.35
CA ILE A 333 8.15 -8.39 28.21
C ILE A 333 8.27 -6.93 28.69
N GLY A 334 9.47 -6.44 28.95
CA GLY A 334 9.72 -5.05 29.36
C GLY A 334 9.28 -4.02 28.30
N GLN A 335 9.58 -4.29 27.02
CA GLN A 335 9.15 -3.49 25.88
C GLN A 335 7.61 -3.41 25.80
N LEU A 336 6.96 -4.56 25.95
CA LEU A 336 5.50 -4.68 25.79
C LEU A 336 4.75 -4.05 26.96
N ARG A 337 5.26 -4.20 28.19
CA ARG A 337 4.72 -3.52 29.38
C ARG A 337 4.87 -1.99 29.30
N ALA A 338 5.99 -1.50 28.74
CA ALA A 338 6.18 -0.07 28.54
C ALA A 338 5.13 0.49 27.56
N VAL A 339 4.92 -0.18 26.43
CA VAL A 339 3.86 0.18 25.47
C VAL A 339 2.47 0.08 26.09
N GLN A 340 2.19 -0.96 26.87
CA GLN A 340 0.91 -1.11 27.57
C GLN A 340 0.59 0.07 28.46
N ARG A 341 1.55 0.53 29.28
CA ARG A 341 1.35 1.72 30.12
C ARG A 341 1.18 2.98 29.27
N ALA A 342 2.01 3.11 28.25
CA ALA A 342 2.07 4.27 27.38
C ALA A 342 0.81 4.44 26.50
N ALA A 343 0.09 3.37 26.19
CA ALA A 343 -1.10 3.38 25.34
C ALA A 343 -2.28 4.14 25.95
N TYR A 344 -2.41 4.17 27.29
CA TYR A 344 -3.53 4.82 27.98
C TYR A 344 -3.31 6.31 28.25
N PHE A 345 -2.13 6.85 27.96
CA PHE A 345 -1.90 8.29 28.08
C PHE A 345 -2.55 9.06 26.92
N GLN A 346 -3.00 10.28 27.20
CA GLN A 346 -3.51 11.18 26.18
C GLN A 346 -2.38 11.56 25.20
N PRO A 347 -2.64 11.58 23.88
CA PRO A 347 -1.65 12.03 22.90
C PRO A 347 -1.32 13.51 23.11
N GLN A 348 -0.07 13.88 22.89
CA GLN A 348 0.35 15.29 22.84
C GLN A 348 0.07 15.93 21.47
N SER A 349 0.08 15.10 20.42
CA SER A 349 -0.33 15.40 19.05
C SER A 349 -1.73 14.81 18.83
N ARG A 350 -1.95 14.05 17.75
CA ARG A 350 -3.27 13.55 17.36
C ARG A 350 -3.55 12.13 17.85
N ARG A 351 -2.57 11.23 17.74
CA ARG A 351 -2.79 9.80 18.00
C ARG A 351 -1.51 9.10 18.43
N ARG A 352 -1.63 8.26 19.46
CA ARG A 352 -0.57 7.35 19.91
C ARG A 352 -0.44 6.20 18.91
N VAL A 353 0.72 6.00 18.30
CA VAL A 353 0.97 4.90 17.36
C VAL A 353 2.11 4.03 17.87
N PHE A 354 1.84 2.74 18.00
CA PHE A 354 2.79 1.74 18.47
C PHE A 354 3.06 0.74 17.35
N ILE A 355 4.29 0.71 16.85
CA ILE A 355 4.71 -0.20 15.79
C ILE A 355 5.46 -1.37 16.44
N LEU A 356 5.03 -2.59 16.16
CA LEU A 356 5.62 -3.83 16.71
C LEU A 356 6.18 -4.64 15.55
N ASP A 357 7.46 -4.44 15.26
CA ASP A 357 8.15 -5.24 14.27
C ASP A 357 8.58 -6.59 14.86
N GLY A 358 8.33 -7.67 14.12
CA GLY A 358 8.56 -9.04 14.59
C GLY A 358 7.63 -9.46 15.72
N ALA A 359 6.33 -9.17 15.62
CA ALA A 359 5.32 -9.63 16.57
C ALA A 359 5.31 -11.16 16.75
N ASP A 360 5.71 -11.90 15.71
CA ASP A 360 5.87 -13.35 15.69
C ASP A 360 7.11 -13.87 16.43
N THR A 361 8.01 -12.98 16.87
CA THR A 361 9.15 -13.32 17.72
C THR A 361 8.80 -13.36 19.21
N MET A 362 7.60 -12.89 19.59
CA MET A 362 7.15 -12.91 20.98
C MET A 362 6.98 -14.33 21.50
N ARG A 363 7.40 -14.56 22.74
CA ARG A 363 7.01 -15.78 23.45
C ARG A 363 5.51 -15.75 23.75
N TRP A 364 4.85 -16.90 23.63
CA TRP A 364 3.39 -17.00 23.77
C TRP A 364 2.88 -16.62 25.17
N ASP A 365 3.67 -16.90 26.21
CA ASP A 365 3.36 -16.49 27.59
C ASP A 365 3.40 -14.97 27.78
N VAL A 366 4.19 -14.26 26.96
CA VAL A 366 4.29 -12.80 26.96
C VAL A 366 3.22 -12.14 26.08
N ALA A 367 2.79 -12.82 25.01
CA ALA A 367 1.78 -12.31 24.07
C ALA A 367 0.45 -11.93 24.74
N ASN A 368 0.11 -12.58 25.86
CA ASN A 368 -1.07 -12.26 26.67
C ASN A 368 -1.10 -10.82 27.23
N VAL A 369 0.06 -10.15 27.33
CA VAL A 369 0.13 -8.75 27.75
C VAL A 369 -0.69 -7.83 26.82
N PHE A 370 -0.78 -8.17 25.54
CA PHE A 370 -1.54 -7.40 24.55
C PHE A 370 -3.03 -7.66 24.57
N LEU A 371 -3.49 -8.82 25.06
CA LEU A 371 -4.91 -9.17 25.01
C LEU A 371 -5.76 -8.12 25.71
N LYS A 372 -5.29 -7.59 26.85
CA LYS A 372 -5.98 -6.50 27.56
C LYS A 372 -6.12 -5.23 26.72
N ILE A 373 -5.08 -4.82 26.00
CA ILE A 373 -5.11 -3.60 25.17
C ILE A 373 -5.94 -3.83 23.90
N LEU A 374 -5.91 -5.03 23.34
CA LEU A 374 -6.69 -5.40 22.15
C LEU A 374 -8.18 -5.59 22.48
N GLU A 375 -8.52 -5.98 23.70
CA GLU A 375 -9.91 -6.11 24.18
C GLU A 375 -10.53 -4.78 24.55
N GLU A 376 -9.78 -3.93 25.27
CA GLU A 376 -10.24 -2.61 25.72
C GLU A 376 -9.28 -1.51 25.22
N PRO A 377 -9.27 -1.23 23.91
CA PRO A 377 -8.33 -0.29 23.33
C PRO A 377 -8.66 1.16 23.70
N PRO A 378 -7.67 1.98 24.08
CA PRO A 378 -7.87 3.42 24.20
C PRO A 378 -8.22 4.02 22.82
N PRO A 379 -9.23 4.91 22.72
CA PRO A 379 -9.70 5.43 21.43
C PRO A 379 -8.65 6.27 20.69
N SER A 380 -7.68 6.81 21.43
CA SER A 380 -6.58 7.65 20.93
C SER A 380 -5.30 6.87 20.60
N ALA A 381 -5.32 5.52 20.66
CA ALA A 381 -4.18 4.68 20.37
C ALA A 381 -4.42 3.73 19.19
N THR A 382 -3.36 3.45 18.44
CA THR A 382 -3.33 2.42 17.40
C THR A 382 -2.08 1.56 17.55
N LEU A 383 -2.29 0.25 17.62
CA LEU A 383 -1.26 -0.77 17.55
C LEU A 383 -1.09 -1.24 16.10
N ILE A 384 0.14 -1.38 15.63
CA ILE A 384 0.46 -1.94 14.31
C ILE A 384 1.40 -3.12 14.54
N LEU A 385 0.91 -4.34 14.35
CA LEU A 385 1.65 -5.57 14.53
C LEU A 385 2.16 -6.06 13.18
N LEU A 386 3.44 -6.39 13.10
CA LEU A 386 4.07 -6.90 11.88
C LEU A 386 4.54 -8.33 12.13
N ALA A 387 4.12 -9.25 11.27
CA ALA A 387 4.52 -10.66 11.36
C ALA A 387 4.80 -11.24 9.98
N ALA A 388 5.60 -12.31 9.91
CA ALA A 388 5.78 -13.03 8.65
C ALA A 388 4.47 -13.71 8.20
N SER A 389 3.69 -14.23 9.15
CA SER A 389 2.46 -14.98 8.92
C SER A 389 1.48 -14.75 10.07
N PRO A 390 0.15 -14.74 9.84
CA PRO A 390 -0.81 -14.69 10.94
C PRO A 390 -0.77 -15.95 11.82
N TYR A 391 -0.38 -17.10 11.28
CA TYR A 391 -0.38 -18.38 12.00
C TYR A 391 0.73 -18.51 13.04
N SER A 392 1.72 -17.62 13.04
CA SER A 392 2.74 -17.56 14.10
C SER A 392 2.29 -16.78 15.33
N LEU A 393 1.14 -16.11 15.27
CA LEU A 393 0.54 -15.38 16.37
C LEU A 393 -0.59 -16.17 17.03
N LEU A 394 -0.93 -15.82 18.27
CA LEU A 394 -2.09 -16.38 18.95
C LEU A 394 -3.38 -16.02 18.18
N PRO A 395 -4.31 -16.96 17.94
CA PRO A 395 -5.59 -16.67 17.28
C PRO A 395 -6.40 -15.55 17.95
N THR A 396 -6.23 -15.39 19.27
CA THR A 396 -6.86 -14.32 20.07
C THR A 396 -6.34 -12.92 19.76
N ILE A 397 -5.10 -12.79 19.27
CA ILE A 397 -4.54 -11.54 18.76
C ILE A 397 -5.05 -11.29 17.35
N VAL A 398 -4.94 -12.29 16.47
CA VAL A 398 -5.30 -12.18 15.05
C VAL A 398 -6.76 -11.78 14.85
N SER A 399 -7.67 -12.33 15.66
CA SER A 399 -9.11 -12.01 15.61
C SER A 399 -9.49 -10.59 16.02
N ARG A 400 -8.60 -9.86 16.71
CA ARG A 400 -8.83 -8.49 17.20
C ARG A 400 -8.13 -7.43 16.36
N CYS A 401 -7.40 -7.84 15.33
CA CYS A 401 -6.70 -6.93 14.43
C CYS A 401 -7.41 -6.85 13.07
N LEU A 402 -7.44 -5.65 12.48
CA LEU A 402 -7.72 -5.52 11.06
C LEU A 402 -6.48 -5.98 10.26
N GLN A 403 -6.65 -6.98 9.41
CA GLN A 403 -5.54 -7.65 8.75
C GLN A 403 -5.25 -7.06 7.36
N PHE A 404 -3.98 -6.86 7.08
CA PHE A 404 -3.45 -6.52 5.77
C PHE A 404 -2.41 -7.56 5.38
N HIS A 405 -2.60 -8.17 4.21
CA HIS A 405 -1.69 -9.15 3.67
C HIS A 405 -0.83 -8.52 2.57
N PHE A 406 0.48 -8.59 2.75
CA PHE A 406 1.48 -8.15 1.80
C PHE A 406 1.93 -9.37 1.01
N ALA A 407 1.53 -9.41 -0.26
CA ALA A 407 1.95 -10.46 -1.18
C ALA A 407 3.31 -10.12 -1.82
N PRO A 408 4.14 -11.12 -2.14
CA PRO A 408 5.33 -10.92 -2.97
C PRO A 408 4.98 -10.29 -4.32
N LEU A 409 5.84 -9.40 -4.79
CA LEU A 409 5.69 -8.73 -6.08
C LEU A 409 6.20 -9.61 -7.22
N ALA A 410 5.71 -9.36 -8.44
CA ALA A 410 6.29 -10.00 -9.60
C ALA A 410 7.74 -9.53 -9.80
N GLY A 411 8.62 -10.41 -10.31
CA GLY A 411 10.04 -10.06 -10.50
C GLY A 411 10.26 -8.81 -11.36
N ALA A 412 9.40 -8.57 -12.35
CA ALA A 412 9.45 -7.36 -13.18
C ALA A 412 9.10 -6.08 -12.41
N GLU A 413 8.20 -6.16 -11.42
CA GLU A 413 7.87 -5.04 -10.55
C GLU A 413 9.01 -4.73 -9.57
N VAL A 414 9.63 -5.76 -9.00
CA VAL A 414 10.84 -5.61 -8.16
C VAL A 414 11.96 -4.97 -8.98
N GLU A 415 12.20 -5.41 -10.20
CA GLU A 415 13.22 -4.82 -11.09
C GLU A 415 12.93 -3.34 -11.37
N LYS A 416 11.66 -2.97 -11.55
CA LYS A 416 11.24 -1.57 -11.73
C LYS A 416 11.51 -0.73 -10.48
N ILE A 417 11.26 -1.26 -9.28
CA ILE A 417 11.56 -0.60 -8.01
C ILE A 417 13.08 -0.41 -7.86
N LEU A 418 13.86 -1.45 -8.15
CA LEU A 418 15.33 -1.38 -8.13
C LEU A 418 15.88 -0.35 -9.12
N ALA A 419 15.24 -0.18 -10.29
CA ALA A 419 15.64 0.81 -11.28
C ALA A 419 15.47 2.26 -10.77
N GLN A 420 14.56 2.48 -9.82
CA GLN A 420 14.28 3.79 -9.23
C GLN A 420 15.08 4.03 -7.94
N GLY A 421 15.39 2.97 -7.20
CA GLY A 421 16.00 3.05 -5.86
C GLY A 421 17.45 2.57 -5.75
N SER A 422 18.11 2.18 -6.84
CA SER A 422 19.50 1.70 -6.81
C SER A 422 20.30 2.07 -8.06
N ASP A 423 21.62 2.27 -7.89
CA ASP A 423 22.57 2.53 -8.98
C ASP A 423 23.06 1.25 -9.69
N ARG A 424 22.39 0.11 -9.44
CA ARG A 424 22.79 -1.21 -9.95
C ARG A 424 22.67 -1.30 -11.47
N LYS A 425 23.59 -2.03 -12.10
CA LYS A 425 23.55 -2.30 -13.55
C LYS A 425 22.32 -3.16 -13.92
N PRO A 426 21.79 -3.07 -15.16
CA PRO A 426 20.57 -3.82 -15.54
C PRO A 426 20.64 -5.33 -15.27
N ALA A 427 21.77 -5.98 -15.59
CA ALA A 427 21.95 -7.41 -15.35
C ALA A 427 21.93 -7.77 -13.86
N GLU A 428 22.53 -6.92 -13.03
CA GLU A 428 22.57 -7.10 -11.57
C GLU A 428 21.21 -6.82 -10.92
N ARG A 429 20.45 -5.83 -11.42
CA ARG A 429 19.07 -5.57 -10.99
C ARG A 429 18.17 -6.76 -11.28
N LYS A 430 18.25 -7.30 -12.49
CA LYS A 430 17.49 -8.49 -12.88
C LYS A 430 17.83 -9.69 -11.98
N LEU A 431 19.11 -9.91 -11.71
CA LEU A 431 19.55 -10.99 -10.82
C LEU A 431 19.05 -10.76 -9.38
N ALA A 432 19.21 -9.56 -8.82
CA ALA A 432 18.71 -9.22 -7.49
C ALA A 432 17.19 -9.43 -7.38
N ALA A 433 16.41 -8.99 -8.37
CA ALA A 433 14.97 -9.19 -8.40
C ALA A 433 14.57 -10.68 -8.44
N GLN A 434 15.34 -11.51 -9.15
CA GLN A 434 15.14 -12.97 -9.15
C GLN A 434 15.45 -13.59 -7.78
N LEU A 435 16.59 -13.24 -7.19
CA LEU A 435 17.04 -13.81 -5.91
C LEU A 435 16.23 -13.33 -4.70
N ALA A 436 15.45 -12.26 -4.84
CA ALA A 436 14.67 -11.66 -3.76
C ALA A 436 13.24 -12.23 -3.63
N GLU A 437 12.82 -13.10 -4.55
CA GLU A 437 11.52 -13.79 -4.50
C GLU A 437 10.33 -12.83 -4.27
N GLY A 438 10.33 -11.72 -5.00
CA GLY A 438 9.26 -10.72 -4.92
C GLY A 438 9.38 -9.72 -3.78
N SER A 439 10.46 -9.76 -2.99
CA SER A 439 10.71 -8.83 -1.88
C SER A 439 11.61 -7.65 -2.31
N PRO A 440 11.08 -6.43 -2.46
CA PRO A 440 11.87 -5.29 -2.89
C PRO A 440 12.92 -4.86 -1.86
N GLY A 441 12.62 -4.92 -0.56
CA GLY A 441 13.56 -4.58 0.50
C GLY A 441 14.76 -5.52 0.52
N LEU A 442 14.53 -6.83 0.42
CA LEU A 442 15.63 -7.80 0.29
C LEU A 442 16.45 -7.53 -0.98
N ALA A 443 15.81 -7.20 -2.09
CA ALA A 443 16.49 -6.90 -3.35
C ALA A 443 17.39 -5.65 -3.27
N LEU A 444 16.96 -4.62 -2.52
CA LEU A 444 17.71 -3.37 -2.34
C LEU A 444 18.95 -3.56 -1.45
N GLU A 445 18.80 -4.31 -0.36
CA GLU A 445 19.84 -4.50 0.66
C GLU A 445 20.83 -5.62 0.33
N MET A 446 20.44 -6.62 -0.47
CA MET A 446 21.28 -7.80 -0.70
C MET A 446 22.59 -7.49 -1.43
N ASP A 447 23.68 -8.12 -0.99
CA ASP A 447 24.85 -8.37 -1.83
C ASP A 447 24.54 -9.51 -2.79
N VAL A 448 24.43 -9.18 -4.09
CA VAL A 448 24.06 -10.15 -5.13
C VAL A 448 25.12 -11.23 -5.30
N ALA A 449 26.40 -10.88 -5.20
CA ALA A 449 27.50 -11.82 -5.39
C ALA A 449 27.55 -12.82 -4.22
N ALA A 450 27.43 -12.32 -2.99
CA ALA A 450 27.36 -13.17 -1.81
C ALA A 450 26.10 -14.08 -1.82
N ALA A 451 24.94 -13.52 -2.20
CA ALA A 451 23.70 -14.27 -2.30
C ALA A 451 23.73 -15.37 -3.39
N GLN A 452 24.45 -15.13 -4.48
CA GLN A 452 24.68 -16.13 -5.53
C GLN A 452 25.64 -17.22 -5.07
N GLU A 453 26.73 -16.87 -4.38
CA GLU A 453 27.68 -17.86 -3.87
C GLU A 453 27.07 -18.73 -2.76
N ALA A 454 26.25 -18.16 -1.87
CA ALA A 454 25.53 -18.91 -0.85
C ALA A 454 24.65 -20.01 -1.47
N ARG A 455 23.96 -19.72 -2.59
CA ARG A 455 23.16 -20.71 -3.33
C ARG A 455 24.01 -21.80 -3.97
N ARG A 456 25.14 -21.44 -4.57
CA ARG A 456 26.10 -22.44 -5.11
C ARG A 456 26.65 -23.34 -4.01
N GLN A 457 26.99 -22.77 -2.86
CA GLN A 457 27.45 -23.55 -1.71
C GLN A 457 26.37 -24.49 -1.18
N ALA A 458 25.13 -24.02 -1.01
CA ALA A 458 24.02 -24.87 -0.58
C ALA A 458 23.72 -25.99 -1.58
N LEU A 459 23.77 -25.70 -2.89
CA LEU A 459 23.61 -26.71 -3.93
C LEU A 459 24.72 -27.76 -3.89
N ARG A 460 25.99 -27.37 -3.75
CA ARG A 460 27.11 -28.33 -3.59
C ARG A 460 26.91 -29.27 -2.41
N ILE A 461 26.41 -28.75 -1.28
CA ILE A 461 26.08 -29.57 -0.11
C ILE A 461 25.00 -30.60 -0.46
N LEU A 462 23.94 -30.19 -1.17
CA LEU A 462 22.86 -31.10 -1.60
C LEU A 462 23.36 -32.16 -2.60
N GLU A 463 24.19 -31.77 -3.58
CA GLU A 463 24.77 -32.71 -4.55
C GLU A 463 25.65 -33.77 -3.88
N ARG A 464 26.51 -33.35 -2.94
CA ARG A 464 27.35 -34.27 -2.16
C ARG A 464 26.51 -35.19 -1.29
N ALA A 465 25.52 -34.63 -0.59
CA ALA A 465 24.60 -35.41 0.24
C ALA A 465 23.84 -36.45 -0.61
N ALA A 466 23.39 -36.10 -1.81
CA ALA A 466 22.73 -37.02 -2.74
C ALA A 466 23.67 -38.12 -3.25
N SER A 467 24.94 -37.79 -3.53
CA SER A 467 25.92 -38.75 -4.03
C SER A 467 26.38 -39.79 -2.98
N GLY A 468 26.21 -39.48 -1.69
CA GLY A 468 26.74 -40.29 -0.58
C GLY A 468 28.27 -40.41 -0.54
N GLN A 469 29.00 -39.57 -1.29
CA GLN A 469 30.46 -39.58 -1.38
C GLN A 469 31.07 -38.30 -0.81
N GLY A 470 32.35 -38.37 -0.40
CA GLY A 470 33.11 -37.18 0.02
C GLY A 470 32.65 -36.57 1.35
N PHE A 471 32.34 -37.41 2.35
CA PHE A 471 31.93 -36.96 3.69
C PHE A 471 32.90 -35.95 4.33
N ALA A 472 34.21 -36.10 4.11
CA ALA A 472 35.19 -35.13 4.61
C ALA A 472 34.99 -33.72 4.04
N GLN A 473 34.72 -33.62 2.73
CA GLN A 473 34.42 -32.33 2.09
C GLN A 473 33.03 -31.81 2.48
N LEU A 474 32.04 -32.70 2.58
CA LEU A 474 30.68 -32.37 3.04
C LEU A 474 30.71 -31.75 4.44
N PHE A 475 31.39 -32.37 5.39
CA PHE A 475 31.55 -31.85 6.75
C PHE A 475 32.37 -30.56 6.81
N ALA A 476 33.33 -30.36 5.89
CA ALA A 476 34.04 -29.09 5.80
C ALA A 476 33.11 -27.95 5.31
N GLU A 477 32.24 -28.23 4.33
CA GLU A 477 31.28 -27.28 3.77
C GLU A 477 30.17 -26.92 4.76
N THR A 478 29.61 -27.90 5.49
CA THR A 478 28.63 -27.67 6.57
C THR A 478 29.25 -26.92 7.75
N ALA A 479 30.50 -27.22 8.12
CA ALA A 479 31.23 -26.49 9.16
C ALA A 479 31.50 -25.02 8.76
N ALA A 480 31.85 -24.77 7.50
CA ALA A 480 32.02 -23.41 6.98
C ALA A 480 30.70 -22.62 7.04
N LEU A 481 29.59 -23.26 6.64
CA LEU A 481 28.26 -22.66 6.72
C LEU A 481 27.86 -22.32 8.17
N ALA A 482 28.06 -23.27 9.10
CA ALA A 482 27.73 -23.08 10.51
C ALA A 482 28.56 -21.99 11.20
N LYS A 483 29.79 -21.75 10.74
CA LYS A 483 30.71 -20.73 11.27
C LYS A 483 30.49 -19.34 10.67
N ASN A 484 29.77 -19.23 9.56
CA ASN A 484 29.49 -17.95 8.93
C ASN A 484 28.63 -17.08 9.88
N ARG A 485 29.15 -15.89 10.20
CA ARG A 485 28.50 -14.91 11.10
C ARG A 485 27.86 -13.74 10.35
N ASP A 486 28.13 -13.62 9.06
CA ASP A 486 27.66 -12.51 8.22
C ASP A 486 26.18 -12.69 7.86
N THR A 487 25.68 -13.92 7.89
CA THR A 487 24.28 -14.26 7.64
C THR A 487 23.67 -15.03 8.80
N SER A 488 22.38 -14.76 9.07
CA SER A 488 21.64 -15.52 10.08
C SER A 488 21.44 -16.96 9.62
N PHE A 489 21.39 -17.89 10.58
CA PHE A 489 21.20 -19.31 10.28
C PHE A 489 19.84 -19.56 9.58
N ASP A 490 18.79 -18.84 9.97
CA ASP A 490 17.49 -18.91 9.31
C ASP A 490 17.56 -18.45 7.84
N ALA A 491 18.35 -17.41 7.51
CA ALA A 491 18.55 -17.00 6.13
C ALA A 491 19.31 -18.06 5.33
N GLN A 492 20.29 -18.72 5.95
CA GLN A 492 21.02 -19.84 5.33
C GLN A 492 20.08 -21.02 5.05
N LEU A 493 19.25 -21.44 6.01
CA LEU A 493 18.24 -22.48 5.79
C LEU A 493 17.21 -22.05 4.75
N GLY A 494 16.86 -20.76 4.69
CA GLY A 494 16.04 -20.16 3.65
C GLY A 494 16.54 -20.51 2.25
N VAL A 495 17.85 -20.41 2.00
CA VAL A 495 18.46 -20.78 0.72
C VAL A 495 18.20 -22.25 0.38
N PHE A 496 18.34 -23.17 1.34
CA PHE A 496 18.03 -24.59 1.12
C PHE A 496 16.57 -24.80 0.74
N TYR A 497 15.61 -24.14 1.41
CA TYR A 497 14.20 -24.24 1.03
C TYR A 497 13.95 -23.81 -0.42
N THR A 498 14.61 -22.75 -0.90
CA THR A 498 14.44 -22.31 -2.29
C THR A 498 14.90 -23.37 -3.29
N LEU A 499 16.07 -23.97 -3.06
CA LEU A 499 16.64 -25.01 -3.92
C LEU A 499 15.82 -26.30 -3.87
N LEU A 500 15.42 -26.72 -2.67
CA LEU A 500 14.59 -27.90 -2.45
C LEU A 500 13.19 -27.74 -3.06
N THR A 501 12.65 -26.53 -3.08
CA THR A 501 11.36 -26.27 -3.75
C THR A 501 11.48 -26.42 -5.26
N ASP A 502 12.51 -25.83 -5.88
CA ASP A 502 12.75 -26.03 -7.32
C ASP A 502 12.99 -27.53 -7.64
N LEU A 503 13.74 -28.23 -6.79
CA LEU A 503 13.99 -29.67 -6.93
C LEU A 503 12.72 -30.51 -6.75
N LEU A 504 11.83 -30.12 -5.84
CA LEU A 504 10.53 -30.77 -5.65
C LEU A 504 9.63 -30.61 -6.89
N GLU A 505 9.58 -29.41 -7.46
CA GLU A 505 8.79 -29.16 -8.68
C GLU A 505 9.32 -29.98 -9.88
N LEU A 506 10.65 -30.06 -10.03
CA LEU A 506 11.31 -30.87 -11.06
C LEU A 506 11.05 -32.37 -10.87
N THR A 507 11.25 -32.90 -9.66
CA THR A 507 11.06 -34.33 -9.36
C THR A 507 9.60 -34.75 -9.38
N ALA A 508 8.66 -33.84 -9.09
CA ALA A 508 7.22 -34.08 -9.21
C ALA A 508 6.69 -34.01 -10.65
N GLY A 509 7.53 -33.60 -11.63
CA GLY A 509 7.17 -33.54 -13.03
C GLY A 509 6.15 -32.44 -13.36
N ILE A 510 6.16 -31.33 -12.62
CA ILE A 510 5.28 -30.18 -12.89
C ILE A 510 5.64 -29.62 -14.28
N LYS A 511 4.62 -29.33 -15.10
CA LYS A 511 4.81 -28.76 -16.43
C LYS A 511 5.07 -27.25 -16.33
N ASN A 512 6.17 -26.78 -16.90
CA ASN A 512 6.62 -25.37 -16.91
C ASN A 512 6.73 -24.73 -15.52
N PRO A 513 7.56 -25.27 -14.59
CA PRO A 513 7.84 -24.58 -13.35
C PRO A 513 8.55 -23.25 -13.64
N ALA A 514 8.25 -22.22 -12.86
CA ALA A 514 8.99 -20.98 -12.88
C ALA A 514 10.14 -21.10 -11.87
N PRO A 515 11.38 -21.37 -12.30
CA PRO A 515 12.47 -21.67 -11.37
C PRO A 515 12.79 -20.46 -10.51
N ARG A 516 12.85 -20.65 -9.17
CA ARG A 516 13.27 -19.60 -8.22
C ARG A 516 14.77 -19.32 -8.37
N ASN A 517 15.54 -20.33 -8.76
CA ASN A 517 16.98 -20.26 -8.95
C ASN A 517 17.35 -20.47 -10.44
N PRO A 518 16.97 -19.55 -11.35
CA PRO A 518 17.18 -19.72 -12.78
C PRO A 518 18.66 -19.86 -13.17
N SER A 519 19.58 -19.25 -12.40
CA SER A 519 21.02 -19.36 -12.62
C SER A 519 21.59 -20.74 -12.31
N LEU A 520 20.86 -21.57 -11.56
CA LEU A 520 21.26 -22.93 -11.16
C LEU A 520 20.34 -23.99 -11.78
N ALA A 521 19.51 -23.62 -12.76
CA ALA A 521 18.50 -24.51 -13.32
C ALA A 521 19.10 -25.78 -13.94
N ARG A 522 20.25 -25.68 -14.60
CA ARG A 522 20.92 -26.84 -15.23
C ARG A 522 21.43 -27.82 -14.19
N GLU A 523 22.01 -27.31 -13.12
CA GLU A 523 22.55 -28.11 -12.02
C GLU A 523 21.41 -28.75 -11.21
N LEU A 524 20.33 -28.02 -10.95
CA LEU A 524 19.11 -28.55 -10.31
C LEU A 524 18.44 -29.63 -11.18
N GLU A 525 18.37 -29.44 -12.50
CA GLU A 525 17.89 -30.47 -13.43
C GLU A 525 18.78 -31.72 -13.38
N ALA A 526 20.11 -31.57 -13.31
CA ALA A 526 21.02 -32.71 -13.18
C ALA A 526 20.80 -33.45 -11.84
N LEU A 527 20.69 -32.71 -10.74
CA LEU A 527 20.40 -33.28 -9.41
C LEU A 527 19.04 -33.99 -9.38
N SER A 528 18.01 -33.44 -10.02
CA SER A 528 16.67 -34.03 -10.09
C SER A 528 16.62 -35.41 -10.75
N ARG A 529 17.64 -35.75 -11.56
CA ARG A 529 17.77 -37.08 -12.18
C ARG A 529 18.44 -38.09 -11.25
N ALA A 530 19.15 -37.62 -10.23
CA ALA A 530 19.86 -38.45 -9.25
C ALA A 530 19.05 -38.70 -7.97
N VAL A 531 17.99 -37.91 -7.72
CA VAL A 531 17.15 -38.02 -6.52
C VAL A 531 15.66 -38.15 -6.88
N ASP A 532 14.87 -38.72 -5.96
CA ASP A 532 13.42 -38.82 -6.10
C ASP A 532 12.67 -37.84 -5.17
N VAL A 533 11.35 -37.74 -5.34
CA VAL A 533 10.48 -36.88 -4.50
C VAL A 533 10.63 -37.21 -3.01
N ARG A 534 10.84 -38.48 -2.64
CA ARG A 534 10.98 -38.91 -1.24
C ARG A 534 12.28 -38.39 -0.62
N TRP A 535 13.37 -38.39 -1.38
CA TRP A 535 14.63 -37.79 -0.97
C TRP A 535 14.46 -36.29 -0.69
N VAL A 536 13.78 -35.57 -1.59
CA VAL A 536 13.51 -34.13 -1.41
C VAL A 536 12.66 -33.88 -0.17
N GLN A 537 11.62 -34.69 0.07
CA GLN A 537 10.79 -34.60 1.27
C GLN A 537 11.58 -34.85 2.55
N ARG A 538 12.49 -35.83 2.58
CA ARG A 538 13.40 -36.05 3.72
C ARG A 538 14.32 -34.85 3.94
N ALA A 539 14.85 -34.26 2.88
CA ALA A 539 15.69 -33.07 2.98
C ALA A 539 14.92 -31.89 3.58
N ILE A 540 13.69 -31.64 3.12
CA ILE A 540 12.81 -30.60 3.67
C ILE A 540 12.54 -30.85 5.15
N ALA A 541 12.12 -32.08 5.52
CA ALA A 541 11.84 -32.42 6.91
C ALA A 541 13.06 -32.25 7.83
N GLY A 542 14.24 -32.60 7.34
CA GLY A 542 15.48 -32.38 8.09
C GLY A 542 15.84 -30.90 8.25
N ILE A 543 15.61 -30.07 7.23
CA ILE A 543 15.76 -28.61 7.36
C ILE A 543 14.71 -28.03 8.32
N ASP A 544 13.48 -28.55 8.34
CA ASP A 544 12.43 -28.18 9.31
C ASP A 544 12.88 -28.48 10.75
N GLU A 545 13.46 -29.66 10.99
CA GLU A 545 14.03 -30.04 12.29
C GLU A 545 15.16 -29.11 12.71
N LEU A 546 16.04 -28.73 11.77
CA LEU A 546 17.11 -27.76 12.04
C LEU A 546 16.56 -26.38 12.38
N SER A 547 15.54 -25.91 11.66
CA SER A 547 14.90 -24.62 11.94
C SER A 547 14.21 -24.62 13.31
N ALA A 548 13.46 -25.68 13.62
CA ALA A 548 12.81 -25.85 14.92
C ALA A 548 13.83 -25.96 16.07
N GLY A 549 14.93 -26.69 15.84
CA GLY A 549 16.03 -26.88 16.79
C GLY A 549 16.85 -25.60 17.01
N ALA A 550 17.04 -24.77 15.98
CA ALA A 550 17.75 -23.49 16.08
C ALA A 550 17.05 -22.53 17.06
N ARG A 551 15.72 -22.60 17.18
CA ARG A 551 14.94 -21.87 18.20
C ARG A 551 15.15 -22.40 19.63
N ARG A 552 15.73 -23.59 19.78
CA ARG A 552 15.97 -24.31 21.05
C ARG A 552 17.47 -24.50 21.37
N ASN A 553 18.35 -23.65 20.84
CA ASN A 553 19.82 -23.72 21.04
C ASN A 553 20.50 -24.99 20.50
N LEU A 554 20.00 -25.56 19.41
CA LEU A 554 20.68 -26.66 18.73
C LEU A 554 22.08 -26.26 18.21
N ASN A 555 23.05 -27.18 18.31
CA ASN A 555 24.36 -26.99 17.69
C ASN A 555 24.24 -27.07 16.16
N ARG A 556 24.39 -25.93 15.50
CA ARG A 556 24.18 -25.75 14.05
C ARG A 556 25.01 -26.71 13.20
N GLN A 557 26.30 -26.87 13.55
CA GLN A 557 27.21 -27.73 12.79
C GLN A 557 26.77 -29.20 12.90
N LEU A 558 26.58 -29.69 14.13
CA LEU A 558 26.18 -31.08 14.36
C LEU A 558 24.84 -31.40 13.68
N GLY A 559 23.90 -30.46 13.70
CA GLY A 559 22.63 -30.61 13.01
C GLY A 559 22.79 -30.73 11.49
N LEU A 560 23.56 -29.83 10.87
CA LEU A 560 23.84 -29.89 9.43
C LEU A 560 24.56 -31.19 9.05
N ASP A 561 25.53 -31.62 9.85
CA ASP A 561 26.27 -32.87 9.64
C ASP A 561 25.35 -34.09 9.72
N ALA A 562 24.43 -34.12 10.69
CA ALA A 562 23.45 -35.19 10.86
C ALA A 562 22.47 -35.25 9.68
N LEU A 563 21.94 -34.10 9.25
CA LEU A 563 21.07 -34.02 8.07
C LEU A 563 21.79 -34.52 6.81
N ALA A 564 23.01 -34.03 6.58
CA ALA A 564 23.79 -34.38 5.41
C ALA A 564 24.10 -35.90 5.38
N ALA A 565 24.41 -36.50 6.53
CA ALA A 565 24.61 -37.94 6.65
C ALA A 565 23.33 -38.76 6.45
N GLN A 566 22.19 -38.30 6.96
CA GLN A 566 20.89 -38.95 6.77
C GLN A 566 20.48 -38.98 5.30
N LEU A 567 20.73 -37.89 4.57
CA LEU A 567 20.44 -37.79 3.14
C LEU A 567 21.35 -38.69 2.28
N ALA A 568 22.59 -38.90 2.71
CA ALA A 568 23.53 -39.82 2.08
C ALA A 568 23.15 -41.29 2.29
N ALA A 569 22.69 -41.67 3.49
CA ALA A 569 22.28 -43.03 3.80
C ALA A 569 21.01 -43.46 3.03
N GLY A 570 20.11 -42.52 2.75
CA GLY A 570 18.86 -42.77 2.03
C GLY A 570 18.98 -43.04 0.52
N ALA A 571 20.18 -42.97 -0.06
CA ALA A 571 20.42 -43.34 -1.46
C ALA A 571 20.56 -44.86 -1.67
N ASN A 572 20.72 -45.64 -0.59
CA ASN A 572 20.95 -47.09 -0.61
C ASN A 572 19.96 -47.91 0.26
N PHE A 573 18.84 -47.34 0.72
CA PHE A 573 17.93 -48.03 1.64
C PHE A 573 16.81 -48.76 0.87
N ASP A 574 16.87 -50.10 0.86
CA ASP A 574 15.85 -51.00 0.32
C ASP A 574 14.62 -51.02 1.28
N PRO A 575 13.37 -51.00 0.79
CA PRO A 575 12.18 -50.89 1.66
C PRO A 575 11.97 -52.05 2.64
N GLU A 576 12.67 -53.18 2.50
CA GLU A 576 12.56 -54.33 3.40
C GLU A 576 13.24 -54.13 4.76
N ASP A 577 14.17 -53.17 4.90
CA ASP A 577 14.91 -52.97 6.16
C ASP A 577 14.11 -52.20 7.25
N ALA A 578 12.89 -51.75 6.95
CA ALA A 578 12.04 -51.00 7.87
C ALA A 578 11.35 -51.88 8.95
N GLU A 579 11.34 -53.20 8.80
CA GLU A 579 10.69 -54.11 9.75
C GLU A 579 11.59 -54.50 10.94
N THR A 580 12.91 -54.24 10.86
CA THR A 580 13.88 -54.69 11.86
C THR A 580 14.15 -53.69 12.99
N LEU A 581 13.52 -52.51 12.95
CA LEU A 581 13.70 -51.43 13.95
C LEU A 581 12.39 -50.90 14.54
N ARG A 582 11.31 -51.70 14.53
CA ARG A 582 10.11 -51.43 15.32
C ARG A 582 10.08 -52.19 16.63
#